data_AF-A0A1T1GGH3-F1
#
_entry.id   AF-A0A1T1GGH3-F1
#
_cell.length_a   1.000
_cell.length_b   1.000
_cell.length_c   1.000
_cell.angle_alpha   90.00
_cell.angle_beta   90.00
_cell.angle_gamma   90.00
#
_symmetry.space_group_name_H-M   'P 1'
#
loop_
_entity.id
_entity.type
_entity.pdbx_description
1 polymer ?
#
loop_
_entity_poly.entity_id
_entity_poly.type
_entity_poly.pdbx_seq_one_letter_code
_entity_poly.pdbx_strand_id
1 'polypeptide(L)'
;FVTDDAGNHYIFVSELAAHTRHLLANQKVSWMLIADEQDTRQIFARRRFTCLGRAEVISRDAPEYSPRLEQMQAQFGEIIDLLKSLNDFYLIKLCPTQATYVRGFGQAYRLTGEGLNDIEHLQRS
;
A
#
# COMPACT_ATOMS: atom_id res chain seq x y z
N PHE A 1 3.99 5.40 2.77
CA PHE A 1 3.96 4.86 1.39
C PHE A 1 3.86 6.02 0.42
N VAL A 2 4.23 5.82 -0.83
CA VAL A 2 3.95 6.74 -1.95
C VAL A 2 3.17 5.99 -3.04
N THR A 3 2.63 6.68 -4.03
CA THR A 3 1.84 6.08 -5.11
C THR A 3 2.33 6.51 -6.49
N ASP A 4 2.06 5.69 -7.50
CA ASP A 4 2.21 6.06 -8.91
C ASP A 4 0.86 6.34 -9.59
N ASP A 5 0.93 6.85 -10.82
CA ASP A 5 -0.26 7.18 -11.62
C ASP A 5 -1.08 5.94 -12.02
N ALA A 6 -0.49 4.75 -11.94
CA ALA A 6 -1.16 3.47 -12.18
C ALA A 6 -1.85 2.91 -10.93
N GLY A 7 -1.79 3.62 -9.79
CA GLY A 7 -2.44 3.22 -8.54
C GLY A 7 -1.67 2.18 -7.72
N ASN A 8 -0.39 1.92 -8.04
CA ASN A 8 0.45 1.08 -7.20
C ASN A 8 0.94 1.86 -5.98
N HIS A 9 1.12 1.14 -4.86
CA HIS A 9 1.65 1.73 -3.64
C HIS A 9 3.09 1.27 -3.42
N TYR A 10 3.94 2.11 -2.85
CA TYR A 10 5.33 1.78 -2.56
C TYR A 10 5.61 1.94 -1.08
N ILE A 11 6.22 0.93 -0.48
CA ILE A 11 6.69 0.95 0.90
C ILE A 11 8.21 0.76 0.94
N PHE A 12 8.85 1.33 1.94
CA PHE A 12 10.29 1.19 2.16
C PHE A 12 10.52 0.65 3.57
N VAL A 13 10.92 -0.61 3.65
CA VAL A 13 10.85 -1.40 4.89
C VAL A 13 12.12 -2.21 5.11
N SER A 14 12.53 -2.35 6.37
CA SER A 14 13.70 -3.15 6.79
C SER A 14 13.39 -4.65 6.74
N GLU A 15 14.37 -5.47 6.34
CA GLU A 15 14.36 -6.93 6.39
C GLU A 15 14.25 -7.49 7.82
N LEU A 16 14.60 -6.68 8.82
CA LEU A 16 14.45 -7.06 10.23
C LEU A 16 12.97 -7.26 10.60
N ALA A 17 12.05 -6.58 9.90
CA ALA A 17 10.62 -6.77 10.10
C ALA A 17 10.14 -8.08 9.49
N ALA A 18 9.32 -8.82 10.24
CA ALA A 18 8.78 -10.12 9.79
C ALA A 18 7.97 -9.99 8.48
N HIS A 19 7.20 -8.90 8.33
CA HIS A 19 6.42 -8.67 7.12
C HIS A 19 7.31 -8.55 5.88
N THR A 20 8.49 -7.94 5.98
CA THR A 20 9.41 -7.79 4.84
C THR A 20 9.89 -9.17 4.39
N ARG A 21 10.37 -10.00 5.31
CA ARG A 21 10.78 -11.39 4.99
C ARG A 21 9.64 -12.20 4.38
N HIS A 22 8.42 -12.04 4.88
CA HIS A 22 7.25 -12.70 4.30
C HIS A 22 6.96 -12.23 2.87
N LEU A 23 7.10 -10.93 2.58
CA LEU A 23 6.89 -10.38 1.23
C LEU A 23 7.99 -10.82 0.25
N LEU A 24 9.24 -10.90 0.72
CA LEU A 24 10.36 -11.43 -0.08
C LEU A 24 10.15 -12.90 -0.45
N ALA A 25 9.62 -13.70 0.47
CA ALA A 25 9.35 -15.12 0.26
C ALA A 25 8.04 -15.40 -0.49
N ASN A 26 7.03 -14.55 -0.33
CA ASN A 26 5.70 -14.71 -0.92
C ASN A 26 5.14 -13.35 -1.36
N GLN A 27 4.90 -13.24 -2.66
CA GLN A 27 4.42 -12.01 -3.27
C GLN A 27 2.92 -11.75 -2.99
N LYS A 28 2.15 -12.71 -2.47
CA LYS A 28 0.72 -12.48 -2.18
C LYS A 28 0.57 -11.64 -0.92
N VAL A 29 -0.14 -10.51 -1.03
CA VAL A 29 -0.28 -9.56 0.07
C VAL A 29 -1.68 -8.95 0.13
N SER A 30 -2.11 -8.64 1.35
CA SER A 30 -3.26 -7.79 1.65
C SER A 30 -2.75 -6.58 2.42
N TRP A 31 -3.21 -5.38 2.09
CA TRP A 31 -2.89 -4.17 2.83
C TRP A 31 -4.11 -3.28 2.99
N MET A 32 -4.08 -2.40 3.99
CA MET A 32 -5.21 -1.56 4.34
C MET A 32 -4.76 -0.12 4.54
N LEU A 33 -5.46 0.79 3.87
CA LEU A 33 -5.46 2.20 4.22
C LEU A 33 -6.67 2.42 5.13
N ILE A 34 -6.48 3.02 6.29
CA ILE A 34 -7.54 3.18 7.29
C ILE A 34 -7.48 4.58 7.87
N ALA A 35 -8.66 5.20 8.03
CA ALA A 35 -8.75 6.51 8.67
C ALA A 35 -8.33 6.43 10.14
N ASP A 36 -7.73 7.52 10.63
CA ASP A 36 -7.31 7.65 12.02
C ASP A 36 -8.49 7.48 12.99
N GLU A 37 -8.21 6.87 14.14
CA GLU A 37 -9.23 6.61 15.17
C GLU A 37 -9.77 7.91 15.76
N GLN A 38 -8.90 8.91 15.93
CA GLN A 38 -9.25 10.22 16.50
C GLN A 38 -10.25 10.98 15.61
N ASP A 39 -10.13 10.83 14.30
CA ASP A 39 -11.02 11.45 13.31
C ASP A 39 -12.25 10.59 12.98
N THR A 40 -12.41 9.45 13.66
CA THR A 40 -13.51 8.53 13.41
C THR A 40 -14.60 8.64 14.47
N ARG A 41 -15.76 9.14 14.07
CA ARG A 41 -16.96 9.22 14.92
C ARG A 41 -17.46 7.86 15.43
N GLN A 42 -17.34 6.81 14.63
CA GLN A 42 -17.83 5.47 14.97
C GLN A 42 -16.77 4.42 14.62
N ILE A 43 -16.10 3.89 15.64
CA ILE A 43 -14.94 3.01 15.49
C ILE A 43 -15.23 1.73 14.68
N PHE A 44 -16.46 1.20 14.78
CA PHE A 44 -16.88 0.02 14.00
C PHE A 44 -17.17 0.32 12.52
N ALA A 45 -17.30 1.61 12.18
CA ALA A 45 -17.58 2.09 10.83
C ALA A 45 -16.42 2.94 10.28
N ARG A 46 -15.18 2.69 10.75
CA ARG A 46 -13.97 3.34 10.23
C ARG A 46 -13.87 3.20 8.72
N ARG A 47 -13.69 4.35 8.07
CA ARG A 47 -13.38 4.41 6.64
C ARG A 47 -12.10 3.64 6.40
N ARG A 48 -12.16 2.66 5.51
CA ARG A 48 -11.02 1.83 5.18
C ARG A 48 -11.09 1.34 3.75
N PHE A 49 -9.92 1.12 3.19
CA PHE A 49 -9.70 0.57 1.88
C PHE A 49 -8.75 -0.61 2.04
N THR A 50 -9.25 -1.82 1.80
CA THR A 50 -8.47 -3.06 1.89
C THR A 50 -8.18 -3.56 0.50
N CYS A 51 -6.91 -3.64 0.13
CA CYS A 51 -6.43 -4.20 -1.13
C CYS A 51 -5.99 -5.64 -0.95
N LEU A 52 -6.21 -6.43 -2.00
CA LEU A 52 -5.51 -7.67 -2.26
C LEU A 52 -4.66 -7.46 -3.51
N GLY A 53 -3.48 -8.07 -3.54
CA GLY A 53 -2.58 -7.87 -4.66
C GLY A 53 -1.28 -8.64 -4.56
N ARG A 54 -0.30 -8.15 -5.29
CA ARG A 54 1.06 -8.68 -5.33
C ARG A 54 2.09 -7.67 -4.86
N ALA A 55 3.12 -8.14 -4.19
CA ALA A 55 4.31 -7.38 -3.85
C ALA A 55 5.45 -7.71 -4.82
N GLU A 56 6.13 -6.68 -5.28
CA GLU A 56 7.28 -6.75 -6.18
C GLU A 56 8.44 -5.98 -5.55
N VAL A 57 9.61 -6.62 -5.47
CA VAL A 57 10.82 -5.97 -4.94
C VAL A 57 11.47 -5.18 -6.07
N ILE A 58 11.69 -3.90 -5.83
CA ILE A 58 12.35 -3.04 -6.79
C ILE A 58 13.85 -3.05 -6.51
N SER A 59 14.64 -3.49 -7.50
CA SER A 59 16.10 -3.48 -7.42
C SER A 59 16.63 -2.05 -7.31
N ARG A 60 17.74 -1.86 -6.61
CA ARG A 60 18.41 -0.55 -6.47
C ARG A 60 18.88 0.03 -7.81
N ASP A 61 19.17 -0.84 -8.77
CA ASP A 61 19.58 -0.46 -10.13
C ASP A 61 18.39 -0.27 -11.09
N ALA A 62 17.17 -0.53 -10.64
CA ALA A 62 15.99 -0.36 -11.48
C ALA A 62 15.72 1.14 -11.73
N PRO A 63 15.32 1.53 -12.96
CA PRO A 63 15.03 2.94 -13.29
C PRO A 63 13.97 3.57 -12.39
N GLU A 64 13.04 2.78 -11.85
CA GLU A 64 11.99 3.26 -10.96
C GLU A 64 12.44 3.45 -9.50
N TYR A 65 13.60 2.95 -9.09
CA TYR A 65 14.04 3.00 -7.69
C TYR A 65 14.27 4.43 -7.20
N SER A 66 15.12 5.19 -7.90
CA SER A 66 15.48 6.56 -7.49
C SER A 66 14.28 7.51 -7.49
N PRO A 67 13.43 7.57 -8.53
CA PRO A 67 12.25 8.45 -8.53
C PRO A 67 11.28 8.16 -7.38
N ARG A 68 11.10 6.88 -7.00
CA ARG A 68 10.22 6.51 -5.88
C ARG A 68 10.80 6.92 -4.53
N LEU A 69 12.12 6.82 -4.36
CA LEU A 69 12.80 7.26 -3.14
C LEU A 69 12.80 8.78 -3.02
N GLU A 70 12.95 9.52 -4.12
CA GLU A 70 12.79 10.98 -4.14
C GLU A 70 11.38 11.40 -3.74
N GLN A 71 10.35 10.73 -4.26
CA GLN A 71 8.95 10.95 -3.85
C GLN A 71 8.75 10.68 -2.36
N MET A 72 9.37 9.62 -1.82
CA MET A 72 9.32 9.32 -0.40
C MET A 72 10.05 10.37 0.43
N GLN A 73 11.22 10.84 -0.02
CA GLN A 73 12.00 11.87 0.67
C GLN A 73 11.22 13.19 0.72
N ALA A 74 10.54 13.57 -0.37
CA ALA A 74 9.67 14.74 -0.38
C ALA A 74 8.50 14.64 0.64
N GLN A 75 8.01 13.42 0.91
CA GLN A 75 6.89 13.19 1.83
C GLN A 75 7.33 12.97 3.29
N PHE A 76 8.44 12.27 3.53
CA PHE A 76 8.88 11.83 4.86
C PHE A 76 10.15 12.54 5.36
N GLY A 77 10.81 13.33 4.51
CA GLY A 77 12.02 14.09 4.84
C GLY A 77 13.31 13.28 4.81
N GLU A 78 14.35 13.84 5.43
CA GLU A 78 15.74 13.35 5.41
C GLU A 78 15.92 11.95 5.99
N ILE A 79 14.94 11.43 6.75
CA ILE A 79 14.98 10.05 7.24
C ILE A 79 15.15 9.05 6.09
N ILE A 80 14.61 9.35 4.91
CA ILE A 80 14.73 8.48 3.73
C ILE A 80 16.18 8.31 3.28
N ASP A 81 17.03 9.34 3.40
CA ASP A 81 18.46 9.24 3.06
C ASP A 81 19.19 8.31 4.02
N LEU A 82 18.89 8.42 5.31
CA LEU A 82 19.41 7.50 6.32
C LEU A 82 18.99 6.06 6.00
N LEU A 83 17.69 5.83 5.78
CA LEU A 83 17.18 4.48 5.49
C LEU A 83 17.76 3.91 4.18
N LYS A 84 17.97 4.75 3.16
CA LYS A 84 18.60 4.35 1.89
C LYS A 84 20.04 3.87 2.04
N SER A 85 20.78 4.45 3.01
CA SER A 85 22.16 4.05 3.32
C SER A 85 22.25 2.66 3.98
N LEU A 86 21.14 2.16 4.53
CA LEU A 86 21.05 0.84 5.13
C LEU A 86 20.76 -0.21 4.05
N ASN A 87 21.54 -1.28 4.05
CA ASN A 87 21.46 -2.33 3.03
C ASN A 87 20.27 -3.28 3.23
N ASP A 88 19.70 -3.33 4.43
CA ASP A 88 18.57 -4.19 4.79
C ASP A 88 17.21 -3.52 4.48
N PHE A 89 17.18 -2.32 3.90
CA PHE A 89 15.94 -1.69 3.45
C PHE A 89 15.61 -2.02 2.00
N TYR A 90 14.35 -2.38 1.78
CA TYR A 90 13.80 -2.81 0.50
C TYR A 90 12.68 -1.87 0.06
N LEU A 91 12.76 -1.41 -1.20
CA LEU A 91 11.65 -0.76 -1.88
C LEU A 91 10.72 -1.84 -2.43
N ILE A 92 9.49 -1.89 -1.93
CA ILE A 92 8.49 -2.86 -2.34
C ILE A 92 7.32 -2.12 -2.99
N LYS A 93 7.02 -2.50 -4.24
CA LYS A 93 5.83 -2.09 -4.98
C LYS A 93 4.68 -3.04 -4.67
N LEU A 94 3.52 -2.49 -4.35
CA LEU A 94 2.28 -3.20 -4.05
C LEU A 94 1.30 -2.94 -5.20
N CYS A 95 1.10 -3.97 -6.01
CA CYS A 95 0.27 -3.97 -7.21
C CYS A 95 -1.14 -4.47 -6.84
N PRO A 96 -2.16 -3.59 -6.77
CA PRO A 96 -3.51 -4.00 -6.41
C PRO A 96 -4.16 -4.85 -7.51
N THR A 97 -4.90 -5.89 -7.11
CA THR A 97 -5.70 -6.72 -8.02
C THR A 97 -7.20 -6.58 -7.78
N GLN A 98 -7.59 -6.41 -6.52
CA GLN A 98 -8.96 -6.07 -6.11
C GLN A 98 -8.92 -5.32 -4.79
N ALA A 99 -9.96 -4.55 -4.51
CA ALA A 99 -10.08 -3.87 -3.24
C ALA A 99 -11.51 -3.86 -2.71
N THR A 100 -11.64 -3.60 -1.42
CA THR A 100 -12.91 -3.29 -0.78
C THR A 100 -12.81 -1.96 -0.07
N TYR A 101 -13.69 -1.03 -0.43
CA TYR A 101 -13.82 0.25 0.24
C TYR A 101 -15.04 0.25 1.14
N VAL A 102 -14.83 0.51 2.44
CA VAL A 102 -15.91 0.68 3.41
C VAL A 102 -15.94 2.14 3.83
N ARG A 103 -17.06 2.82 3.57
CA ARG A 103 -17.28 4.20 3.99
C ARG A 103 -17.99 4.30 5.35
N GLY A 104 -18.81 3.30 5.68
CA GLY A 104 -19.60 3.24 6.90
C GLY A 104 -20.57 2.06 6.89
N PHE A 105 -21.54 2.04 7.80
CA PHE A 105 -22.55 0.97 7.83
C PHE A 105 -23.34 0.88 6.52
N GLY A 106 -23.43 -0.34 5.96
CA GLY A 106 -24.12 -0.61 4.69
C GLY A 106 -23.45 -0.03 3.44
N GLN A 107 -22.30 0.63 3.58
CA GLN A 107 -21.60 1.30 2.49
C GLN A 107 -20.26 0.63 2.25
N ALA A 108 -20.31 -0.57 1.65
CA ALA A 108 -19.16 -1.35 1.26
C ALA A 108 -19.15 -1.55 -0.26
N TYR A 109 -18.04 -1.27 -0.90
CA TYR A 109 -17.89 -1.32 -2.35
C TYR A 109 -16.73 -2.25 -2.70
N ARG A 110 -16.94 -3.12 -3.68
CA ARG A 110 -15.88 -3.93 -4.28
C ARG A 110 -15.34 -3.17 -5.50
N LEU A 111 -14.02 -3.09 -5.59
CA LEU A 111 -13.33 -2.47 -6.70
C LEU A 111 -12.48 -3.53 -7.41
N THR A 112 -12.64 -3.64 -8.73
CA THR A 112 -11.96 -4.60 -9.60
C THR A 112 -11.56 -3.93 -10.92
N GLY A 113 -11.01 -4.70 -11.87
CA GLY A 113 -10.64 -4.20 -13.19
C GLY A 113 -9.31 -3.44 -13.18
N GLU A 114 -8.92 -2.96 -14.36
CA GLU A 114 -7.70 -2.18 -14.53
C GLU A 114 -7.76 -0.89 -13.71
N GLY A 115 -6.75 -0.64 -12.89
CA GLY A 115 -6.70 0.52 -12.00
C GLY A 115 -7.79 0.52 -10.92
N LEU A 116 -8.45 -0.61 -10.65
CA LEU A 116 -9.57 -0.71 -9.71
C LEU A 116 -10.79 0.17 -10.08
N ASN A 117 -11.01 0.41 -11.38
CA ASN A 117 -12.05 1.32 -11.86
C ASN A 117 -13.46 0.72 -11.92
N ASP A 118 -13.62 -0.60 -11.84
CA ASP A 118 -14.93 -1.26 -11.81
C ASP A 118 -15.45 -1.30 -10.38
N ILE A 119 -16.52 -0.55 -10.08
CA ILE A 119 -17.05 -0.40 -8.73
C ILE A 119 -18.43 -1.06 -8.59
N GLU A 120 -18.54 -1.98 -7.65
CA GLU A 120 -19.78 -2.68 -7.30
C GLU A 120 -20.18 -2.38 -5.85
N HIS A 121 -21.42 -1.96 -5.61
CA HIS A 121 -21.96 -1.82 -4.24
C HIS A 121 -22.31 -3.21 -3.69
N LEU A 122 -21.66 -3.61 -2.59
CA LEU A 122 -21.92 -4.87 -1.94
C LEU A 122 -23.24 -4.78 -1.15
N GLN A 123 -24.28 -5.43 -1.67
CA GLN A 123 -25.52 -5.66 -0.92
C GLN A 123 -25.49 -7.05 -0.28
N ARG A 124 -26.03 -7.18 0.94
CA ARG A 124 -26.25 -8.49 1.55
C ARG A 124 -27.37 -9.19 0.78
N SER A 125 -27.11 -10.40 0.28
CA SER A 125 -28.12 -11.39 -0.07
C SER A 125 -28.85 -11.88 1.17
#